data_AF-A0A9X6ADG3-F1
#
_entry.id   AF-A0A9X6ADG3-F1
#
_cell.length_a   1.000
_cell.length_b   1.000
_cell.length_c   1.000
_cell.angle_alpha   90.00
_cell.angle_beta   90.00
_cell.angle_gamma   90.00
#
_symmetry.space_group_name_H-M   'P 1'
#
loop_
_entity.id
_entity.type
_entity.pdbx_description
1 polymer ?
#
loop_
_entity_poly.entity_id
_entity_poly.type
_entity_poly.pdbx_seq_one_letter_code
_entity_poly.pdbx_strand_id
1 'polypeptide(L)'
;MYDTGSPVPGPGGIPVTYEQFATGSLPVVGAGVEALPVPRLSSGLKLHGEYQGSGFTEPKYIARRGDGQVVQLSRLLYLVASAIDGVNDIETISHRVSARYGRELSADNVRFLVEEKLDPLGVTVPEGKEEDEVSAPRSDLLLALKGHRIIFNERWSGRIARSLAWLHRPTVVVLMLAAAVAMDVWLFGFFGAV
;
A
#
# COMPACT_ATOMS: atom_id res chain seq x y z
N MET A 1 -5.17 22.39 -66.83
CA MET A 1 -5.92 22.15 -65.57
C MET A 1 -5.29 20.90 -64.99
N TYR A 2 -4.39 21.04 -64.03
CA TYR A 2 -3.67 19.90 -63.47
C TYR A 2 -4.68 19.08 -62.65
N ASP A 3 -4.70 17.76 -62.86
CA ASP A 3 -5.47 16.87 -62.01
C ASP A 3 -4.74 16.72 -60.68
N THR A 4 -5.56 16.72 -59.66
CA THR A 4 -5.26 17.21 -58.35
C THR A 4 -5.85 16.21 -57.35
N GLY A 5 -6.99 15.57 -57.66
CA GLY A 5 -7.50 14.48 -56.83
C GLY A 5 -6.69 13.18 -56.88
N SER A 6 -5.79 13.03 -57.83
CA SER A 6 -5.08 11.76 -58.06
C SER A 6 -3.99 11.48 -56.99
N PRO A 7 -4.06 10.34 -56.27
CA PRO A 7 -3.06 9.99 -55.27
C PRO A 7 -1.70 9.68 -55.92
N VAL A 8 -0.64 10.29 -55.40
CA VAL A 8 0.74 9.99 -55.80
C VAL A 8 1.45 9.16 -54.71
N PRO A 9 2.44 8.31 -55.09
CA PRO A 9 3.20 7.54 -54.11
C PRO A 9 4.00 8.46 -53.17
N GLY A 10 3.68 8.43 -51.88
CA GLY A 10 4.37 9.18 -50.83
C GLY A 10 5.48 8.38 -50.14
N PRO A 11 6.28 9.03 -49.28
CA PRO A 11 7.26 8.36 -48.43
C PRO A 11 6.58 7.25 -47.60
N GLY A 12 7.16 6.05 -47.58
CA GLY A 12 6.59 4.91 -46.86
C GLY A 12 5.43 4.19 -47.56
N GLY A 13 5.15 4.50 -48.84
CA GLY A 13 4.12 3.81 -49.63
C GLY A 13 2.69 4.28 -49.35
N ILE A 14 2.53 5.35 -48.56
CA ILE A 14 1.23 5.95 -48.27
C ILE A 14 0.82 6.84 -49.45
N PRO A 15 -0.38 6.66 -50.04
CA PRO A 15 -0.87 7.52 -51.09
C PRO A 15 -1.14 8.92 -50.52
N VAL A 16 -0.58 9.94 -51.15
CA VAL A 16 -0.75 11.35 -50.75
C VAL A 16 -1.15 12.18 -51.96
N THR A 17 -1.94 13.21 -51.73
CA THR A 17 -2.40 14.12 -52.79
C THR A 17 -1.40 15.27 -52.96
N TYR A 18 -1.22 15.80 -54.18
CA TYR A 18 -0.33 16.95 -54.45
C TYR A 18 -0.61 18.13 -53.50
N GLU A 19 -1.87 18.37 -53.15
CA GLU A 19 -2.29 19.46 -52.27
C GLU A 19 -1.81 19.27 -50.84
N GLN A 20 -1.77 18.02 -50.35
CA GLN A 20 -1.25 17.65 -49.03
C GLN A 20 0.26 17.87 -48.97
N PHE A 21 0.97 17.58 -50.07
CA PHE A 21 2.40 17.83 -50.21
C PHE A 21 2.72 19.33 -50.26
N ALA A 22 1.95 20.10 -51.03
CA ALA A 22 2.16 21.53 -51.22
C ALA A 22 1.80 22.36 -49.97
N THR A 23 0.83 21.91 -49.18
CA THR A 23 0.36 22.60 -47.97
C THR A 23 1.16 22.20 -46.71
N GLY A 24 2.04 21.21 -46.81
CA GLY A 24 2.76 20.67 -45.64
C GLY A 24 1.87 19.91 -44.65
N SER A 25 0.59 19.71 -45.00
CA SER A 25 -0.37 18.87 -44.28
C SER A 25 -0.19 17.40 -44.68
N LEU A 26 1.04 16.90 -44.51
CA LEU A 26 1.26 15.47 -44.46
C LEU A 26 0.50 14.94 -43.24
N PRO A 27 -0.18 13.78 -43.34
CA PRO A 27 -0.58 13.05 -42.15
C PRO A 27 0.72 12.66 -41.44
N VAL A 28 1.14 13.48 -40.49
CA VAL A 28 2.17 13.09 -39.52
C VAL A 28 1.61 11.84 -38.86
N VAL A 29 2.23 10.69 -39.10
CA VAL A 29 2.01 9.45 -38.34
C VAL A 29 2.63 9.65 -36.95
N GLY A 30 2.04 10.60 -36.24
CA GLY A 30 2.31 11.06 -34.88
C GLY A 30 1.03 11.69 -34.30
N ALA A 31 -0.12 11.37 -34.88
CA ALA A 31 -1.42 11.63 -34.28
C ALA A 31 -1.67 10.54 -33.22
N GLY A 32 -1.44 10.92 -31.95
CA GLY A 32 -1.97 10.21 -30.80
C GLY A 32 -1.37 8.84 -30.53
N VAL A 33 -0.11 8.78 -30.11
CA VAL A 33 0.17 7.84 -29.02
C VAL A 33 -0.58 8.46 -27.85
N GLU A 34 -1.78 7.97 -27.53
CA GLU A 34 -2.37 8.22 -26.21
C GLU A 34 -1.25 7.88 -25.22
N ALA A 35 -0.64 8.90 -24.63
CA ALA A 35 0.44 8.69 -23.69
C ALA A 35 -0.18 7.86 -22.57
N LEU A 36 0.22 6.58 -22.51
CA LEU A 36 -0.29 5.68 -21.50
C LEU A 36 -0.05 6.35 -20.15
N PRO A 37 -1.08 6.40 -19.29
CA PRO A 37 -0.99 7.22 -18.11
C PRO A 37 0.20 6.79 -17.25
N VAL A 38 0.92 7.78 -16.74
CA VAL A 38 2.08 7.57 -15.89
C VAL A 38 1.60 7.76 -14.45
N PRO A 39 1.34 6.68 -13.70
CA PRO A 39 0.87 6.80 -12.34
C PRO A 39 1.95 7.42 -11.46
N ARG A 40 1.53 8.15 -10.42
CA ARG A 40 2.42 8.79 -9.45
C ARG A 40 2.03 8.37 -8.04
N LEU A 41 3.04 8.14 -7.20
CA LEU A 41 2.84 7.88 -5.77
C LEU A 41 2.44 9.16 -5.06
N SER A 42 1.69 9.03 -3.96
CA SER A 42 1.35 10.17 -3.11
C SER A 42 2.59 10.74 -2.41
N SER A 43 2.56 12.05 -2.17
CA SER A 43 3.66 12.77 -1.54
C SER A 43 3.95 12.23 -0.13
N GLY A 44 5.23 12.04 0.18
CA GLY A 44 5.68 11.53 1.48
C GLY A 44 5.36 10.05 1.77
N LEU A 45 4.84 9.29 0.80
CA LEU A 45 4.61 7.85 0.94
C LEU A 45 5.94 7.10 1.14
N LYS A 46 5.96 6.18 2.12
CA LYS A 46 7.07 5.28 2.42
C LYS A 46 6.60 3.83 2.42
N LEU A 47 7.17 3.01 1.54
CA LEU A 47 6.92 1.57 1.50
C LEU A 47 7.82 0.87 2.53
N HIS A 48 7.23 0.12 3.46
CA HIS A 48 7.94 -0.52 4.58
C HIS A 48 8.12 -2.03 4.44
N GLY A 49 7.52 -2.65 3.42
CA GLY A 49 7.65 -4.08 3.15
C GLY A 49 6.62 -4.93 3.88
N GLU A 50 6.95 -6.20 4.10
CA GLU A 50 6.07 -7.17 4.74
C GLU A 50 5.88 -6.85 6.24
N TYR A 51 4.65 -7.00 6.70
CA TYR A 51 4.27 -6.75 8.08
C TYR A 51 4.63 -7.95 8.97
N GLN A 52 5.83 -7.88 9.54
CA GLN A 52 6.37 -8.87 10.46
C GLN A 52 5.61 -8.91 11.79
N GLY A 53 5.41 -10.12 12.33
CA GLY A 53 4.77 -10.34 13.64
C GLY A 53 3.28 -9.99 13.70
N SER A 54 2.60 -9.89 12.55
CA SER A 54 1.21 -9.41 12.46
C SER A 54 0.15 -10.46 12.80
N GLY A 55 0.51 -11.74 12.88
CA GLY A 55 -0.42 -12.83 13.18
C GLY A 55 -1.44 -13.13 12.07
N PHE A 56 -1.30 -12.52 10.88
CA PHE A 56 -2.15 -12.83 9.74
C PHE A 56 -1.76 -14.17 9.11
N THR A 57 -2.78 -14.95 8.69
CA THR A 57 -2.58 -16.18 7.93
C THR A 57 -1.92 -15.93 6.58
N GLU A 58 -2.29 -14.82 5.92
CA GLU A 58 -1.73 -14.41 4.63
C GLU A 58 -0.83 -13.19 4.82
N PRO A 59 0.38 -13.17 4.21
CA PRO A 59 1.30 -12.04 4.31
C PRO A 59 0.66 -10.70 3.90
N LYS A 60 0.75 -9.72 4.79
CA LYS A 60 0.35 -8.33 4.54
C LYS A 60 1.58 -7.45 4.39
N TYR A 61 1.47 -6.42 3.58
CA TYR A 61 2.52 -5.43 3.38
C TYR A 61 2.05 -4.09 3.92
N ILE A 62 2.98 -3.21 4.29
CA ILE A 62 2.66 -1.91 4.89
C ILE A 62 3.33 -0.76 4.15
N ALA A 63 2.58 0.33 4.04
CA ALA A 63 3.05 1.62 3.56
C ALA A 63 2.62 2.71 4.54
N ARG A 64 3.47 3.72 4.76
CA ARG A 64 3.16 4.89 5.57
C ARG A 64 2.96 6.08 4.64
N ARG A 65 1.78 6.69 4.68
CA ARG A 65 1.45 7.91 3.92
C ARG A 65 2.16 9.13 4.48
N GLY A 66 2.21 10.21 3.70
CA GLY A 66 2.77 11.50 4.13
C GLY A 66 2.08 12.09 5.38
N ASP A 67 0.79 11.78 5.59
CA ASP A 67 0.02 12.16 6.78
C ASP A 67 0.35 11.30 8.02
N GLY A 68 1.23 10.31 7.89
CA GLY A 68 1.65 9.41 8.96
C GLY A 68 0.76 8.18 9.14
N GLN A 69 -0.35 8.04 8.41
CA GLN A 69 -1.22 6.88 8.49
C GLN A 69 -0.55 5.66 7.83
N VAL A 70 -0.67 4.49 8.48
CA VAL A 70 -0.19 3.22 7.92
C VAL A 70 -1.34 2.53 7.19
N VAL A 71 -1.09 2.18 5.93
CA VAL A 71 -2.00 1.44 5.05
C VAL A 71 -1.47 0.02 4.88
N GLN A 72 -2.36 -0.97 5.00
CA GLN A 72 -2.04 -2.36 4.71
C GLN A 72 -2.40 -2.72 3.27
N LEU A 73 -1.47 -3.36 2.58
CA LEU A 73 -1.56 -3.75 1.18
C LEU A 73 -1.46 -5.26 1.05
N SER A 74 -2.14 -5.81 0.04
CA SER A 74 -1.83 -7.16 -0.42
C SER A 74 -0.47 -7.18 -1.13
N ARG A 75 0.11 -8.37 -1.31
CA ARG A 75 1.37 -8.54 -2.05
C ARG A 75 1.32 -7.88 -3.44
N LEU A 76 0.21 -8.06 -4.17
CA LEU A 76 0.04 -7.48 -5.51
C LEU A 76 0.01 -5.95 -5.47
N LEU A 77 -0.79 -5.35 -4.58
CA LEU A 77 -0.88 -3.89 -4.45
C LEU A 77 0.47 -3.27 -4.03
N TYR A 78 1.20 -3.94 -3.14
CA TYR A 78 2.54 -3.50 -2.75
C TYR A 78 3.52 -3.56 -3.91
N LEU A 79 3.49 -4.63 -4.72
CA LEU A 79 4.37 -4.75 -5.89
C LEU A 79 4.07 -3.68 -6.94
N VAL A 80 2.78 -3.41 -7.22
CA VAL A 80 2.37 -2.32 -8.12
C VAL A 80 2.86 -0.98 -7.57
N ALA A 81 2.56 -0.64 -6.31
CA ALA A 81 3.04 0.59 -5.70
C ALA A 81 4.57 0.72 -5.73
N SER A 82 5.31 -0.38 -5.54
CA SER A 82 6.78 -0.39 -5.61
C SER A 82 7.35 -0.22 -7.03
N ALA A 83 6.53 -0.44 -8.05
CA ALA A 83 6.93 -0.29 -9.45
C ALA A 83 6.61 1.11 -10.00
N ILE A 84 5.77 1.89 -9.31
CA ILE A 84 5.42 3.26 -9.66
C ILE A 84 6.56 4.18 -9.22
N ASP A 85 7.24 4.78 -10.19
CA ASP A 85 8.31 5.76 -9.99
C ASP A 85 7.96 7.15 -10.55
N GLY A 86 6.75 7.32 -11.08
CA GLY A 86 6.30 8.57 -11.72
C GLY A 86 6.88 8.81 -13.11
N VAL A 87 7.57 7.82 -13.69
CA VAL A 87 8.17 7.92 -15.04
C VAL A 87 7.70 6.79 -15.96
N ASN A 88 7.57 5.57 -15.44
CA ASN A 88 7.10 4.44 -16.24
C ASN A 88 5.59 4.47 -16.43
N ASP A 89 5.15 4.10 -17.64
CA ASP A 89 3.75 3.90 -17.96
C ASP A 89 3.18 2.59 -17.38
N ILE A 90 1.85 2.47 -17.43
CA ILE A 90 1.12 1.30 -16.93
C ILE A 90 1.54 0.00 -17.62
N GLU A 91 1.90 0.02 -18.91
CA GLU A 91 2.33 -1.17 -19.64
C GLU A 91 3.67 -1.69 -19.11
N THR A 92 4.66 -0.81 -18.96
CA THR A 92 5.97 -1.17 -18.37
C THR A 92 5.82 -1.68 -16.94
N ILE A 93 4.94 -1.04 -16.15
CA ILE A 93 4.62 -1.50 -14.79
C ILE A 93 4.02 -2.91 -14.82
N SER A 94 3.11 -3.20 -15.75
CA SER A 94 2.47 -4.51 -15.87
C SER A 94 3.47 -5.63 -16.14
N HIS A 95 4.44 -5.43 -17.03
CA HIS A 95 5.51 -6.39 -17.29
C HIS A 95 6.39 -6.62 -16.06
N ARG A 96 6.81 -5.54 -15.40
CA ARG A 96 7.69 -5.61 -14.22
C ARG A 96 7.00 -6.31 -13.04
N VAL A 97 5.73 -6.01 -12.81
CA VAL A 97 4.95 -6.62 -11.72
C VAL A 97 4.62 -8.08 -12.04
N SER A 98 4.29 -8.41 -13.28
CA SER A 98 4.02 -9.79 -13.70
C SER A 98 5.17 -10.73 -13.37
N ALA A 99 6.40 -10.32 -13.70
CA ALA A 99 7.61 -11.08 -13.41
C ALA A 99 7.83 -11.30 -11.90
N ARG A 100 7.55 -10.29 -11.06
CA ARG A 100 7.76 -10.37 -9.60
C ARG A 100 6.61 -11.08 -8.88
N TYR A 101 5.39 -10.94 -9.35
CA TYR A 101 4.21 -11.54 -8.75
C TYR A 101 4.10 -13.03 -9.09
N GLY A 102 4.55 -13.43 -10.28
CA GLY A 102 4.49 -14.81 -10.78
C GLY A 102 3.20 -15.14 -11.53
N ARG A 103 2.43 -14.12 -11.94
CA ARG A 103 1.22 -14.22 -12.75
C ARG A 103 1.15 -13.04 -13.70
N GLU A 104 0.70 -13.28 -14.92
CA GLU A 104 0.50 -12.27 -15.94
C GLU A 104 -0.57 -11.24 -15.53
N LEU A 105 -0.23 -9.97 -15.68
CA LEU A 105 -1.09 -8.81 -15.45
C LEU A 105 -1.09 -7.98 -16.73
N SER A 106 -2.27 -7.70 -17.28
CA SER A 106 -2.43 -6.74 -18.37
C SER A 106 -2.27 -5.30 -17.89
N ALA A 107 -2.04 -4.38 -18.82
CA ALA A 107 -2.06 -2.95 -18.54
C ALA A 107 -3.40 -2.52 -17.91
N ASP A 108 -4.53 -3.00 -18.42
CA ASP A 108 -5.86 -2.68 -17.87
C ASP A 108 -6.03 -3.14 -16.42
N ASN A 109 -5.48 -4.31 -16.06
CA ASN A 109 -5.51 -4.78 -14.68
C ASN A 109 -4.71 -3.86 -13.76
N VAL A 110 -3.55 -3.36 -14.21
CA VAL A 110 -2.74 -2.41 -13.44
C VAL A 110 -3.47 -1.08 -13.31
N ARG A 111 -4.06 -0.56 -14.38
CA ARG A 111 -4.91 0.64 -14.36
C ARG A 111 -6.02 0.51 -13.32
N PHE A 112 -6.77 -0.59 -13.36
CA PHE A 112 -7.81 -0.88 -12.39
C PHE A 112 -7.27 -0.94 -10.95
N LEU A 113 -6.11 -1.57 -10.73
CA LEU A 113 -5.51 -1.61 -9.39
C LEU A 113 -5.09 -0.22 -8.90
N VAL A 114 -4.60 0.65 -9.78
CA VAL A 114 -4.26 2.03 -9.44
C VAL A 114 -5.53 2.80 -9.07
N GLU A 115 -6.48 2.90 -10.00
CA GLU A 115 -7.68 3.73 -9.88
C GLU A 115 -8.64 3.24 -8.79
N GLU A 116 -8.88 1.93 -8.70
CA GLU A 116 -9.94 1.37 -7.83
C GLU A 116 -9.42 0.79 -6.51
N LYS A 117 -8.09 0.67 -6.34
CA LYS A 117 -7.49 0.12 -5.12
C LYS A 117 -6.43 1.03 -4.49
N LEU A 118 -5.54 1.64 -5.25
CA LEU A 118 -4.45 2.45 -4.69
C LEU A 118 -4.88 3.91 -4.44
N ASP A 119 -5.65 4.50 -5.35
CA ASP A 119 -6.16 5.86 -5.22
C ASP A 119 -7.06 6.03 -3.99
N PRO A 120 -8.06 5.15 -3.72
CA PRO A 120 -8.92 5.29 -2.55
C PRO A 120 -8.16 5.12 -1.22
N LEU A 121 -7.01 4.41 -1.27
CA LEU A 121 -6.13 4.22 -0.12
C LEU A 121 -5.14 5.38 0.07
N GLY A 122 -5.11 6.36 -0.84
CA GLY A 122 -4.18 7.48 -0.81
C GLY A 122 -2.72 7.07 -1.05
N VAL A 123 -2.50 5.97 -1.77
CA VAL A 123 -1.17 5.46 -2.14
C VAL A 123 -0.70 6.11 -3.44
N THR A 124 -1.61 6.34 -4.39
CA THR A 124 -1.35 7.01 -5.67
C THR A 124 -2.15 8.31 -5.76
N VAL A 125 -1.75 9.18 -6.68
CA VAL A 125 -2.44 10.44 -6.98
C VAL A 125 -3.32 10.21 -8.23
N PRO A 126 -4.64 10.41 -8.15
CA PRO A 126 -5.52 10.30 -9.31
C PRO A 126 -5.10 11.25 -10.43
N GLU A 127 -5.34 10.85 -11.68
CA GLU A 127 -5.06 11.70 -12.84
C GLU A 127 -5.80 13.05 -12.75
N GLY A 128 -5.07 14.13 -13.03
CA GLY A 128 -5.62 15.49 -13.01
C GLY A 128 -5.78 16.12 -11.63
N LYS A 129 -5.39 15.45 -10.54
CA LYS A 129 -5.34 16.04 -9.19
C LYS A 129 -3.91 16.40 -8.76
N GLU A 130 -3.79 17.49 -8.02
CA GLU A 130 -2.54 17.89 -7.39
C GLU A 130 -2.28 17.08 -6.10
N GLU A 131 -1.00 16.93 -5.76
CA GLU A 131 -0.53 16.05 -4.67
C GLU A 131 -1.14 16.41 -3.30
N ASP A 132 -1.47 17.69 -3.08
CA ASP A 132 -2.04 18.20 -1.83
C ASP A 132 -3.55 17.93 -1.68
N GLU A 133 -4.24 17.50 -2.74
CA GLU A 133 -5.69 17.25 -2.71
C GLU A 133 -6.07 15.78 -2.42
N VAL A 134 -5.10 14.87 -2.28
CA VAL A 134 -5.37 13.44 -2.03
C VAL A 134 -5.71 13.21 -0.54
N SER A 135 -6.92 13.61 -0.16
CA SER A 135 -7.50 13.35 1.15
C SER A 135 -8.22 11.99 1.15
N ALA A 136 -7.45 10.88 1.14
CA ALA A 136 -8.02 9.56 1.40
C ALA A 136 -8.62 9.50 2.82
N PRO A 137 -9.63 8.63 3.07
CA PRO A 137 -10.35 8.59 4.34
C PRO A 137 -9.39 8.42 5.51
N ARG A 138 -9.27 9.48 6.31
CA ARG A 138 -8.55 9.44 7.57
C ARG A 138 -9.29 8.45 8.45
N SER A 139 -8.61 7.39 8.89
CA SER A 139 -9.18 6.58 9.97
C SER A 139 -9.25 7.50 11.16
N ASP A 140 -10.45 8.02 11.44
CA ASP A 140 -10.69 8.91 12.55
C ASP A 140 -10.32 8.10 13.79
N LEU A 141 -9.13 8.38 14.34
CA LEU A 141 -8.68 7.91 15.65
C LEU A 141 -9.55 8.52 16.76
N LEU A 142 -10.81 8.85 16.49
CA LEU A 142 -11.79 9.35 17.44
C LEU A 142 -12.13 8.30 18.49
N LEU A 143 -11.94 7.00 18.23
CA LEU A 143 -12.00 5.98 19.28
C LEU A 143 -10.65 5.76 19.99
N ALA A 144 -9.53 5.95 19.30
CA ALA A 144 -8.20 5.69 19.85
C ALA A 144 -7.60 6.89 20.61
N LEU A 145 -8.06 8.12 20.36
CA LEU A 145 -7.51 9.35 20.96
C LEU A 145 -8.54 10.22 21.69
N LYS A 146 -9.86 10.09 21.46
CA LYS A 146 -10.85 10.79 22.31
C LYS A 146 -10.91 10.21 23.72
N GLY A 147 -10.41 8.97 23.89
CA GLY A 147 -10.31 8.25 25.15
C GLY A 147 -8.90 8.08 25.69
N HIS A 148 -7.88 8.73 25.14
CA HIS A 148 -6.51 8.65 25.68
C HIS A 148 -6.34 9.56 26.91
N ARG A 149 -7.17 9.32 27.93
CA ARG A 149 -6.99 9.92 29.25
C ARG A 149 -6.06 8.98 30.00
N ILE A 150 -4.89 9.47 30.40
CA ILE A 150 -4.01 8.78 31.36
C ILE A 150 -4.83 8.57 32.63
N ILE A 151 -5.42 7.38 32.79
CA ILE A 151 -6.36 7.08 33.89
C ILE A 151 -5.61 7.11 35.23
N PHE A 152 -4.32 6.77 35.22
CA PHE A 152 -3.47 6.78 36.40
C PHE A 152 -2.23 7.65 36.17
N ASN A 153 -2.15 8.76 36.91
CA ASN A 153 -0.96 9.60 37.00
C ASN A 153 0.19 8.80 37.64
N GLU A 154 1.46 9.06 37.27
CA GLU A 154 2.68 8.40 37.75
C GLU A 154 2.73 8.21 39.29
N ARG A 155 2.20 9.18 40.03
CA ARG A 155 2.09 9.10 41.50
C ARG A 155 1.17 7.98 42.00
N TRP A 156 0.13 7.64 41.25
CA TRP A 156 -0.82 6.58 41.59
C TRP A 156 -0.32 5.20 41.16
N SER A 157 0.25 5.08 39.96
CA SER A 157 0.93 3.85 39.53
C SER A 157 2.07 3.51 40.49
N GLY A 158 2.90 4.49 40.85
CA GLY A 158 3.99 4.30 41.80
C GLY A 158 3.52 3.92 43.21
N ARG A 159 2.38 4.44 43.67
CA ARG A 159 1.78 4.06 44.96
C ARG A 159 1.25 2.63 44.94
N ILE A 160 0.51 2.25 43.90
CA ILE A 160 -0.04 0.90 43.75
C ILE A 160 1.11 -0.10 43.62
N ALA A 161 2.07 0.17 42.73
CA ALA A 161 3.25 -0.66 42.55
C ALA A 161 4.03 -0.83 43.86
N ARG A 162 4.20 0.24 44.66
CA ARG A 162 4.90 0.16 45.95
C ARG A 162 4.13 -0.66 46.99
N SER A 163 2.80 -0.57 47.02
CA SER A 163 1.98 -1.40 47.90
C SER A 163 2.06 -2.88 47.54
N LEU A 164 2.12 -3.21 46.23
CA LEU A 164 2.26 -4.59 45.76
C LEU A 164 3.71 -5.09 45.71
N ALA A 165 4.71 -4.21 45.85
CA ALA A 165 6.13 -4.59 45.79
C ALA A 165 6.53 -5.62 46.85
N TRP A 166 5.81 -5.69 47.98
CA TRP A 166 6.06 -6.72 48.99
C TRP A 166 5.76 -8.13 48.49
N LEU A 167 4.77 -8.31 47.60
CA LEU A 167 4.45 -9.60 46.99
C LEU A 167 5.59 -10.11 46.10
N HIS A 168 6.39 -9.20 45.54
CA HIS A 168 7.57 -9.51 44.73
C HIS A 168 8.84 -9.72 45.56
N ARG A 169 8.76 -9.74 46.89
CA ARG A 169 9.91 -10.16 47.69
C ARG A 169 10.23 -11.62 47.39
N PRO A 170 11.51 -12.00 47.25
CA PRO A 170 11.91 -13.34 46.84
C PRO A 170 11.35 -14.43 47.76
N THR A 171 11.21 -14.15 49.06
CA THR A 171 10.59 -15.06 50.03
C THR A 171 9.11 -15.33 49.75
N VAL A 172 8.33 -14.30 49.41
CA VAL A 172 6.90 -14.42 49.12
C VAL A 172 6.69 -15.14 47.79
N VAL A 173 7.53 -14.84 46.79
CA VAL A 173 7.53 -15.54 45.49
C VAL A 173 7.83 -17.02 45.68
N VAL A 174 8.86 -17.38 46.44
CA VAL A 174 9.21 -18.79 46.72
C VAL A 174 8.06 -19.49 47.45
N LEU A 175 7.43 -18.85 48.43
CA LEU A 175 6.30 -19.41 49.15
C LEU A 175 5.09 -19.64 48.22
N MET A 176 4.78 -18.67 47.36
CA MET A 176 3.68 -18.78 46.40
C MET A 176 3.94 -19.88 45.36
N LEU A 177 5.17 -19.99 44.85
CA LEU A 177 5.58 -21.06 43.93
C LEU A 177 5.52 -22.43 44.62
N ALA A 178 5.97 -22.54 45.87
CA ALA A 178 5.88 -23.77 46.63
C ALA A 178 4.41 -24.19 46.88
N ALA A 179 3.53 -23.22 47.18
CA ALA A 179 2.10 -23.47 47.32
C ALA A 179 1.46 -23.93 46.01
N ALA A 180 1.82 -23.32 44.87
CA ALA A 180 1.36 -23.74 43.55
C ALA A 180 1.81 -25.17 43.23
N VAL A 181 3.09 -25.49 43.42
CA VAL A 181 3.63 -26.85 43.23
C VAL A 181 2.95 -27.85 44.18
N ALA A 182 2.73 -27.48 45.45
CA ALA A 182 2.02 -28.34 46.39
C ALA A 182 0.57 -28.60 45.96
N MET A 183 -0.11 -27.57 45.44
CA MET A 183 -1.46 -27.70 44.90
C MET A 183 -1.49 -28.56 43.65
N ASP A 184 -0.52 -28.40 42.74
CA ASP A 184 -0.37 -29.24 41.54
C ASP A 184 -0.12 -30.70 41.94
N VAL A 185 0.84 -30.95 42.83
CA VAL A 185 1.13 -32.30 43.35
C VAL A 185 -0.08 -32.90 44.05
N TRP A 186 -0.82 -32.10 44.83
CA TRP A 186 -2.04 -32.55 45.49
C TRP A 186 -3.13 -32.88 44.47
N LEU A 187 -3.34 -32.02 43.46
CA LEU A 187 -4.31 -32.21 42.40
C LEU A 187 -4.00 -33.47 41.58
N PHE A 188 -2.76 -33.62 41.08
CA PHE A 188 -2.35 -34.78 40.30
C PHE A 188 -2.21 -36.05 41.14
N GLY A 189 -1.84 -35.93 42.42
CA GLY A 189 -1.66 -37.07 43.32
C GLY A 189 -2.98 -37.63 43.87
N PHE A 190 -3.94 -36.76 44.22
CA PHE A 190 -5.22 -37.18 44.82
C PHE A 190 -6.37 -37.23 43.81
N PHE A 191 -6.41 -36.35 42.82
CA PHE A 191 -7.47 -36.28 41.79
C PHE A 191 -6.97 -36.75 40.41
N GLY A 192 -5.87 -37.50 40.39
CA GLY A 192 -5.07 -37.80 39.22
C GLY A 192 -5.84 -38.03 37.92
N ALA A 193 -5.27 -37.45 36.86
CA ALA A 193 -5.43 -37.81 35.45
C ALA A 193 -6.38 -38.99 35.20
N VAL A 194 -7.66 -38.66 35.08
CA VAL A 194 -8.61 -39.45 34.28
C VAL A 194 -8.40 -39.07 32.82
#